data_AF-A0A381J7K6-F1
#
_entry.id   AF-A0A381J7K6-F1
#
_cell.length_a   1.000
_cell.length_b   1.000
_cell.length_c   1.000
_cell.angle_alpha   90.00
_cell.angle_beta   90.00
_cell.angle_gamma   90.00
#
_symmetry.space_group_name_H-M   'P 1'
#
loop_
_entity.id
_entity.type
_entity.pdbx_description
1 polymer ?
#
loop_
_entity_poly.entity_id
_entity_poly.type
_entity_poly.pdbx_seq_one_letter_code
_entity_poly.pdbx_strand_id
1 'polypeptide(L)' 'MYNVSLNENGLTFKEIEKKIYKIVCDEACNVLKSVLETLDEKILKERDIKVYRNRYLKRLV' A
#
# COMPACT_ATOMS: atom_id res chain seq x y z
N MET A 1 29.68 15.57 -19.97
CA MET A 1 28.28 15.55 -20.41
C MET A 1 27.97 14.13 -20.87
N TYR A 2 27.15 13.39 -20.12
CA TYR A 2 26.71 12.05 -20.53
C TYR A 2 25.60 12.20 -21.58
N ASN A 3 25.98 12.24 -22.86
CA ASN A 3 25.05 12.06 -23.98
C ASN A 3 24.74 10.57 -24.10
N VAL A 4 23.91 10.05 -23.20
CA VAL A 4 23.26 8.75 -23.44
C VAL A 4 22.18 9.02 -24.47
N SER A 5 22.55 8.86 -25.74
CA SER A 5 21.58 8.81 -26.83
C SER A 5 20.73 7.55 -26.63
N LEU A 6 19.62 7.69 -25.91
CA LEU A 6 18.65 6.61 -25.64
C LEU A 6 17.96 6.06 -26.91
N ASN A 7 18.32 6.58 -28.09
CA ASN A 7 17.72 6.21 -29.36
C ASN A 7 18.29 4.93 -29.99
N GLU A 8 19.35 4.33 -29.46
CA GLU A 8 19.97 3.15 -30.06
C GLU A 8 19.18 1.83 -29.83
N ASN A 9 18.31 1.79 -28.82
CA ASN A 9 17.59 0.57 -28.41
C ASN A 9 16.05 0.65 -28.51
N GLY A 10 15.51 1.67 -29.18
CA GLY A 10 14.05 1.84 -29.34
C GLY A 10 13.27 2.07 -28.05
N LEU A 11 13.96 2.23 -26.91
CA LEU A 11 13.37 2.45 -25.60
C LEU A 11 13.14 3.94 -25.40
N THR A 12 11.90 4.37 -25.60
CA THR A 12 11.54 5.77 -25.47
C THR A 12 11.49 6.18 -24.00
N PHE A 13 11.84 7.43 -23.69
CA PHE A 13 11.74 7.98 -22.32
C PHE A 13 10.34 7.76 -21.71
N LYS A 14 9.30 7.83 -22.55
CA LYS A 14 7.91 7.57 -22.19
C LYS A 14 7.65 6.14 -21.69
N GLU A 15 8.36 5.15 -22.22
CA GLU A 15 8.21 3.75 -21.77
C GLU A 15 8.92 3.52 -20.44
N ILE A 16 10.07 4.16 -20.24
CA ILE A 16 10.81 4.12 -18.98
C ILE A 16 9.97 4.78 -17.88
N GLU A 17 9.41 5.97 -18.15
CA GLU A 17 8.53 6.69 -17.23
C GLU A 17 7.32 5.84 -16.82
N LYS A 18 6.65 5.20 -17.79
CA LYS A 18 5.53 4.29 -17.51
C LYS A 18 5.93 3.11 -16.63
N LYS A 19 7.11 2.52 -16.86
CA LYS A 19 7.62 1.41 -16.05
C LYS A 19 7.92 1.85 -14.62
N ILE A 20 8.61 2.98 -14.47
CA ILE A 20 8.93 3.54 -13.14
C ILE A 20 7.64 3.89 -12.39
N TYR A 21 6.70 4.56 -13.05
CA TYR A 21 5.41 4.90 -12.44
C TYR A 21 4.68 3.67 -11.93
N LYS A 22 4.61 2.60 -12.74
CA LYS A 22 3.97 1.35 -12.33
C LYS A 22 4.65 0.72 -11.12
N ILE A 23 5.98 0.61 -11.13
CA ILE A 23 6.77 0.05 -10.01
C ILE A 23 6.51 0.84 -8.73
N VAL A 24 6.54 2.17 -8.80
CA VAL A 24 6.31 3.03 -7.64
C VAL A 24 4.87 2.92 -7.13
N CYS A 25 3.87 2.84 -8.01
CA CYS A 25 2.49 2.61 -7.60
C CYS A 25 2.30 1.26 -6.91
N ASP A 26 2.86 0.19 -7.48
CA ASP A 26 2.75 -1.16 -6.90
C ASP A 26 3.42 -1.21 -5.51
N GLU A 27 4.60 -0.58 -5.37
CA GLU A 27 5.30 -0.51 -4.09
C GLU A 27 4.55 0.35 -3.07
N ALA A 28 4.01 1.50 -3.48
CA ALA A 28 3.21 2.36 -2.61
C ALA A 28 1.96 1.64 -2.07
N CYS A 29 1.30 0.84 -2.92
CA CYS A 29 0.17 0.01 -2.49
C CYS A 29 0.58 -1.04 -1.45
N ASN A 30 1.73 -1.70 -1.63
CA ASN A 30 2.23 -2.70 -0.69
C ASN A 30 2.59 -2.08 0.66
N VAL A 31 3.29 -0.94 0.65
CA VAL A 31 3.63 -0.20 1.87
C VAL A 31 2.37 0.24 2.60
N LEU A 32 1.41 0.82 1.89
CA LEU A 32 0.14 1.26 2.49
C LEU A 32 -0.62 0.09 3.11
N LYS A 33 -0.68 -1.06 2.43
CA LYS A 33 -1.29 -2.27 2.95
C LYS A 33 -0.64 -2.71 4.26
N SER A 34 0.70 -2.79 4.30
CA SER A 34 1.42 -3.19 5.51
C SER A 34 1.19 -2.24 6.69
N VAL A 35 1.13 -0.93 6.42
CA VAL A 35 0.80 0.07 7.44
C VAL A 35 -0.60 -0.14 8.00
N LEU A 36 -1.59 -0.35 7.12
CA LEU A 36 -2.98 -0.58 7.52
C LEU A 36 -3.13 -1.86 8.34
N GLU A 37 -2.50 -2.96 7.92
CA GLU A 37 -2.50 -4.23 8.65
C GLU A 37 -1.85 -4.09 10.04
N THR A 38 -0.73 -3.38 10.13
CA THR A 38 -0.05 -3.12 11.41
C THR A 38 -0.92 -2.28 12.35
N LEU A 39 -1.63 -1.28 11.82
CA LEU A 39 -2.56 -0.46 12.59
C LEU A 39 -3.75 -1.29 13.07
N ASP A 40 -4.32 -2.13 12.22
CA ASP A 40 -5.45 -3.00 12.57
C ASP A 40 -5.05 -4.00 13.66
N GLU A 41 -3.85 -4.58 13.58
CA GLU A 41 -3.31 -5.43 14.64
C GLU A 41 -3.13 -4.70 15.98
N LYS A 42 -2.64 -3.46 15.94
CA LYS A 42 -2.49 -2.64 17.16
C LYS A 42 -3.86 -2.38 17.78
N ILE A 43 -4.84 -1.98 16.98
CA ILE A 43 -6.23 -1.79 17.43
C ILE A 43 -6.79 -3.10 17.99
N LEU A 44 -6.52 -4.25 17.36
CA LEU A 44 -6.97 -5.56 17.84
C LEU A 44 -6.36 -5.93 19.20
N LYS A 45 -5.09 -5.58 19.44
CA LYS A 45 -4.35 -5.86 20.69
C LYS A 45 -4.75 -4.90 21.81
N GLU A 46 -4.94 -3.62 21.49
CA GLU A 46 -5.28 -2.58 22.46
C GLU A 46 -6.78 -2.51 22.76
N ARG A 47 -7.65 -3.01 21.87
CA ARG A 47 -9.09 -3.02 22.16
C ARG A 47 -9.35 -3.93 23.35
N ASP A 48 -9.97 -3.35 24.37
CA ASP A 48 -10.46 -4.10 25.50
C ASP A 48 -11.65 -4.96 25.06
N ILE A 49 -11.35 -6.23 24.74
CA ILE A 49 -12.32 -7.18 24.19
C ILE A 49 -13.53 -7.28 25.12
N LYS A 50 -13.35 -7.13 26.43
CA LYS A 50 -14.44 -7.20 27.43
C LYS A 50 -15.45 -6.05 27.30
N VAL A 51 -14.99 -4.84 26.95
CA VAL A 51 -15.85 -3.66 26.81
C VAL A 51 -16.60 -3.67 25.47
N TYR A 52 -15.96 -4.15 24.41
CA TYR A 52 -16.54 -4.15 23.05
C TYR A 52 -17.27 -5.45 22.65
N ARG A 53 -17.07 -6.60 23.32
CA ARG A 53 -17.84 -7.85 23.05
C ARG A 53 -19.35 -7.66 23.27
N ASN A 54 -19.74 -6.71 24.12
CA ASN A 54 -21.12 -6.51 24.56
C ASN A 54 -21.94 -5.48 23.75
N ARG A 55 -21.41 -4.87 22.69
CA ARG A 55 -22.20 -3.93 21.87
C ARG A 55 -22.97 -4.57 20.71
N TYR A 56 -22.51 -5.71 20.19
CA TYR A 56 -23.21 -6.41 19.10
C TYR A 56 -24.24 -7.43 19.57
N LEU A 57 -24.12 -7.96 20.79
CA LEU A 57 -25.09 -8.90 21.38
C LEU A 57 -26.34 -8.24 22.00
N LYS A 58 -26.37 -6.92 22.14
CA LYS A 58 -27.53 -6.19 22.71
C LYS A 58 -28.54 -5.68 21.67
N ARG A 59 -28.35 -5.97 20.38
CA ARG A 59 -29.28 -5.56 19.31
C ARG A 59 -30.08 -6.71 18.69
N LEU A 60 -29.91 -7.93 19.21
CA LEU A 60 -30.63 -9.14 18.76
C LEU A 60 -31.23 -9.93 19.94
N VAL A 61 -31.70 -9.24 20.98
CA VAL A 61 -32.65 -9.76 21.96
C VAL A 61 -33.82 -8.81 22.03
#